data_AF-A0A7Y2ZUK8-F1
#
_entry.id   AF-A0A7Y2ZUK8-F1
#
_cell.length_a   1.000
_cell.length_b   1.000
_cell.length_c   1.000
_cell.angle_alpha   90.00
_cell.angle_beta   90.00
_cell.angle_gamma   90.00
#
_symmetry.space_group_name_H-M   'P 1'
#
loop_
_entity.id
_entity.type
_entity.pdbx_description
1 polymer ?
#
loop_
_entity_poly.entity_id
_entity_poly.type
_entity_poly.pdbx_seq_one_letter_code
_entity_poly.pdbx_strand_id
1 'polypeptide(L)' 'MKIPAIKAPRLVNILIVIISAIIGGFSLLFGLAHLIEGRNHSIPYSEHIKGVIICLGLCLLGLICAFIFYAAVKGLGNK' A
#
# COMPACT_ATOMS: atom_id res chain seq x y z
N MET A 1 -36.19 -3.62 -6.12
CA MET A 1 -35.06 -3.74 -5.18
C MET A 1 -34.58 -2.34 -4.82
N LYS A 2 -34.80 -1.89 -3.57
CA LYS A 2 -34.31 -0.59 -3.09
C LYS A 2 -32.81 -0.70 -2.89
N ILE A 3 -32.03 -0.23 -3.85
CA ILE A 3 -30.58 -0.08 -3.71
C ILE A 3 -30.39 0.90 -2.55
N PRO A 4 -29.81 0.48 -1.41
CA PRO A 4 -29.61 1.40 -0.29
C PRO A 4 -28.71 2.52 -0.80
N ALA A 5 -29.18 3.75 -0.69
CA ALA A 5 -28.42 4.95 -1.02
C ALA A 5 -27.24 5.05 -0.04
N ILE A 6 -26.16 4.34 -0.36
CA ILE A 6 -24.88 4.49 0.30
C ILE A 6 -24.48 5.94 0.05
N LYS A 7 -24.47 6.76 1.12
CA LYS A 7 -24.04 8.15 1.05
C LYS A 7 -22.70 8.18 0.30
N ALA A 8 -22.61 8.92 -0.81
CA ALA A 8 -21.40 9.08 -1.63
C ALA A 8 -20.07 9.12 -0.85
N PRO A 9 -19.94 9.83 0.30
CA PRO A 9 -18.71 9.82 1.11
C PRO A 9 -18.31 8.44 1.67
N ARG A 10 -19.26 7.54 1.97
CA ARG A 10 -18.93 6.18 2.44
C ARG A 10 -18.37 5.30 1.34
N LEU A 11 -18.89 5.44 0.12
CA LEU A 11 -18.45 4.65 -1.02
C LEU A 11 -17.02 5.04 -1.42
N VAL A 12 -16.70 6.33 -1.36
CA VAL A 12 -15.33 6.86 -1.56
C VAL A 12 -14.37 6.32 -0.51
N ASN A 13 -14.74 6.32 0.77
CA ASN A 13 -13.86 5.76 1.81
C ASN A 13 -13.63 4.25 1.62
N ILE A 14 -14.66 3.46 1.28
CA ILE A 14 -14.51 2.03 0.98
C ILE A 14 -13.59 1.80 -0.24
N LEU A 15 -13.70 2.64 -1.27
CA LEU A 15 -12.83 2.54 -2.44
C LEU A 15 -11.36 2.83 -2.06
N ILE A 16 -11.13 3.88 -1.27
CA ILE A 16 -9.81 4.22 -0.74
C ILE A 16 -9.25 3.07 0.08
N VAL A 17 -10.06 2.41 0.92
CA VAL A 17 -9.67 1.21 1.67
C VAL A 17 -9.14 0.11 0.76
N ILE A 18 -9.89 -0.23 -0.28
CA ILE A 18 -9.54 -1.32 -1.19
C ILE A 18 -8.24 -1.00 -1.94
N ILE A 19 -8.11 0.22 -2.46
CA ILE A 19 -6.91 0.66 -3.19
C ILE A 19 -5.68 0.65 -2.26
N SER A 20 -5.84 1.16 -1.03
CA SER A 20 -4.76 1.19 -0.03
C SER A 20 -4.29 -0.21 0.34
N ALA A 21 -5.22 -1.15 0.51
CA ALA A 21 -4.91 -2.54 0.82
C ALA A 21 -4.15 -3.24 -0.31
N ILE A 22 -4.54 -3.01 -1.57
CA ILE A 22 -3.86 -3.57 -2.75
C ILE A 22 -2.43 -3.01 -2.86
N ILE A 23 -2.27 -1.69 -2.77
CA ILE A 23 -0.95 -1.04 -2.86
C ILE A 23 -0.04 -1.48 -1.71
N GLY A 24 -0.59 -1.55 -0.49
CA GLY A 24 0.12 -2.03 0.69
C GLY A 24 0.58 -3.48 0.53
N GLY A 25 -0.28 -4.37 0.06
CA GLY A 25 0.05 -5.77 -0.18
C GLY A 25 1.15 -5.94 -1.24
N PHE A 26 1.07 -5.22 -2.35
CA PHE A 26 2.09 -5.24 -3.40
C PHE A 26 3.45 -4.72 -2.90
N SER A 27 3.45 -3.63 -2.12
CA SER A 27 4.68 -3.06 -1.56
C SER A 27 5.39 -4.03 -0.62
N LEU A 28 4.63 -4.80 0.15
CA LEU A 28 5.15 -5.80 1.09
C LEU A 28 5.77 -7.00 0.35
N LEU A 29 5.09 -7.50 -0.69
CA LEU A 29 5.62 -8.55 -1.57
C LEU A 29 6.91 -8.11 -2.27
N PHE A 30 6.96 -6.86 -2.73
CA PHE A 30 8.14 -6.30 -3.38
C PHE A 30 9.33 -6.20 -2.41
N GLY A 31 9.10 -5.82 -1.15
CA GLY A 31 10.14 -5.81 -0.11
C GLY A 31 10.68 -7.18 0.24
N LEU A 32 9.79 -8.18 0.32
CA LEU A 32 10.20 -9.56 0.53
C LEU A 32 11.04 -10.09 -0.65
N ALA A 33 10.64 -9.80 -1.88
CA ALA A 33 11.41 -10.18 -3.07
C ALA A 33 12.83 -9.60 -3.05
N HIS A 34 12.98 -8.32 -2.69
CA HIS A 34 14.29 -7.66 -2.62
C HIS A 34 15.19 -8.19 -1.50
N LEU A 35 14.58 -8.58 -0.37
CA LEU A 35 15.29 -9.19 0.75
C LEU A 35 15.83 -10.58 0.37
N ILE A 36 15.07 -11.33 -0.43
CA ILE A 36 15.49 -12.63 -0.99
C ILE A 36 16.59 -12.43 -2.05
N GLU A 37 16.46 -11.44 -2.94
CA GLU A 37 17.50 -11.10 -3.93
C GLU A 37 18.83 -10.70 -3.28
N GLY A 38 18.81 -10.00 -2.15
CA GLY A 38 20.04 -9.60 -1.44
C GLY A 38 20.86 -10.74 -0.87
N ARG A 39 20.29 -11.94 -0.83
CA ARG A 39 20.97 -13.16 -0.41
C ARG A 39 21.58 -13.90 -1.60
N ASN A 40 21.34 -13.46 -2.83
CA ASN A 40 21.82 -14.08 -4.04
C ASN A 40 23.17 -13.47 -4.48
N HIS A 41 24.25 -14.25 -4.37
CA HIS A 41 25.62 -13.80 -4.64
C HIS A 41 25.89 -13.52 -6.14
N SER A 42 24.97 -13.90 -7.03
CA SER A 42 25.08 -13.71 -8.47
C SER A 42 24.55 -12.36 -8.97
N ILE A 43 23.98 -11.51 -8.10
CA ILE A 43 23.49 -10.18 -8.48
C ILE A 43 24.56 -9.14 -8.14
N PRO A 44 24.98 -8.30 -9.10
CA PRO A 44 25.94 -7.23 -8.84
C PRO A 44 25.37 -6.21 -7.83
N TYR A 45 26.21 -5.80 -6.86
CA TYR A 45 25.84 -4.92 -5.75
C TYR A 45 25.18 -3.60 -6.20
N SER A 46 25.57 -3.07 -7.36
CA SER A 46 24.99 -1.85 -7.95
C SER A 46 23.49 -2.01 -8.26
N GLU A 47 23.09 -3.13 -8.83
CA GLU A 47 21.68 -3.39 -9.16
C GLU A 47 20.86 -3.67 -7.91
N HIS A 48 21.49 -4.30 -6.90
CA HIS A 48 20.86 -4.52 -5.61
C HIS A 48 20.52 -3.20 -4.90
N ILE A 49 21.45 -2.24 -4.85
CA ILE A 49 21.24 -0.92 -4.24
C ILE A 49 20.11 -0.14 -4.93
N LYS A 50 20.07 -0.14 -6.27
CA LYS A 50 18.99 0.53 -7.03
C LYS A 50 17.62 0.00 -6.63
N GLY A 51 17.50 -1.32 -6.53
CA GLY A 51 16.25 -1.95 -6.20
C GLY A 51 15.83 -1.76 -4.73
N VAL A 52 16.79 -1.71 -3.80
CA VAL A 52 16.55 -1.30 -2.40
C VAL A 52 15.99 0.12 -2.31
N ILE A 53 16.51 1.06 -3.10
CA ILE A 53 16.01 2.46 -3.15
C ILE A 53 14.55 2.50 -3.62
N ILE A 54 14.23 1.76 -4.68
CA ILE A 54 12.85 1.68 -5.22
C ILE A 54 11.91 1.06 -4.17
N CYS A 55 12.37 0.02 -3.48
CA CYS A 55 11.61 -0.64 -2.44
C CYS A 55 11.35 0.28 -1.23
N LEU A 56 12.33 1.08 -0.82
CA LEU A 56 12.17 2.11 0.22
C LEU A 56 11.14 3.17 -0.19
N GLY A 57 11.16 3.60 -1.45
CA GLY A 57 10.16 4.53 -2.00
C GLY A 57 8.74 3.96 -1.98
N LEU A 58 8.57 2.69 -2.36
CA LEU A 58 7.29 1.98 -2.26
C LEU A 58 6.82 1.84 -0.80
N CYS A 59 7.72 1.57 0.13
CA CYS A 59 7.40 1.46 1.55
C CYS A 59 6.89 2.80 2.13
N LEU A 60 7.52 3.92 1.75
CA LEU A 60 7.06 5.27 2.07
C LEU A 60 5.68 5.57 1.47
N LEU A 61 5.44 5.18 0.23
CA LEU A 61 4.14 5.34 -0.42
C LEU A 61 3.04 4.52 0.32
N GLY A 62 3.37 3.29 0.72
CA GLY A 62 2.50 2.44 1.53
C GLY A 62 2.13 3.07 2.88
N LEU A 63 3.09 3.72 3.56
CA LEU A 63 2.84 4.46 4.80
C LEU A 63 1.88 5.63 4.60
N ILE A 64 2.01 6.38 3.51
CA ILE A 64 1.08 7.48 3.17
C ILE A 64 -0.33 6.92 2.94
N CYS A 65 -0.45 5.84 2.15
CA CYS A 65 -1.74 5.16 1.94
C CYS A 65 -2.34 4.66 3.26
N ALA A 66 -1.55 4.13 4.19
CA ALA A 66 -2.02 3.70 5.50
C ALA A 66 -2.56 4.87 6.35
N PHE A 67 -1.95 6.04 6.25
CA PHE A 67 -2.42 7.25 6.94
C PHE A 67 -3.76 7.75 6.38
N ILE A 68 -3.88 7.76 5.05
CA ILE A 68 -5.12 8.10 4.34
C ILE A 68 -6.24 7.11 4.70
N PHE A 69 -5.90 5.82 4.74
CA PHE A 69 -6.80 4.75 5.18
C PHE A 69 -7.29 4.98 6.61
N TYR A 70 -6.39 5.27 7.54
CA TYR A 70 -6.76 5.55 8.93
C TYR A 70 -7.68 6.78 9.04
N ALA A 71 -7.39 7.86 8.30
CA ALA A 71 -8.25 9.04 8.24
C ALA A 71 -9.64 8.73 7.66
N ALA A 72 -9.72 7.92 6.60
CA ALA A 72 -10.96 7.48 5.99
C ALA A 72 -11.80 6.59 6.95
N VAL A 73 -11.16 5.66 7.66
CA VAL A 73 -11.81 4.81 8.68
C VAL A 73 -12.29 5.65 9.86
N LYS A 74 -11.50 6.60 10.34
CA LYS A 74 -11.91 7.53 11.40
C LYS A 74 -13.10 8.40 10.98
N GLY A 75 -13.13 8.88 9.73
CA GLY A 75 -14.27 9.60 9.17
C GLY A 75 -15.53 8.73 8.97
N LEU A 76 -15.38 7.41 8.84
CA LEU A 76 -16.49 6.45 8.84
C LEU A 76 -17.03 6.15 10.25
N GLY A 77 -16.15 6.17 11.26
CA GLY A 77 -16.44 5.84 12.67
C GLY A 77 -17.00 7.02 13.48
N ASN A 78 -16.62 8.26 13.17
CA ASN A 78 -17.26 9.46 13.71
C ASN A 78 -18.66 9.61 13.08
N LYS A 79 -19.67 9.01 13.71
CA LYS A 79 -21.07 9.38 13.54
C LYS A 79 -21.37 10.68 14.28
#